data_AF-A0A2V4DE21-F1
#
_entry.id   AF-A0A2V4DE21-F1
#
_cell.length_a   1.000
_cell.length_b   1.000
_cell.length_c   1.000
_cell.angle_alpha   90.00
_cell.angle_beta   90.00
_cell.angle_gamma   90.00
#
_symmetry.space_group_name_H-M   'P 1'
#
loop_
_entity.id
_entity.type
_entity.pdbx_description
1 polymer ?
#
loop_
_entity_poly.entity_id
_entity_poly.type
_entity_poly.pdbx_seq_one_letter_code
_entity_poly.pdbx_strand_id
1 'polypeptide(L)'
;QENLQRKWKKLQGIPGLGGFIGTTEDNGSVTQTLAEAGLIEGGETNLQGMFVGVMSAAGSMFTTFITVIFFLIFIIFEANLLPGRIVAAFPGEANATVKNVVVKIEESINTYIIVKTGVSIGTALCVMAILLLFGVDLWFIWGLLTFLLNYVPYIGSLIATIPPIILGLAVLPTGTWAFMVFLLIVNQQVWGNFIETKWTGTQLDISPVLLLLIVAFSFWLWGIIGMILSVPLFVITKIVLENIPTTRPIAILMSESAPDLVTAYERALADGELSEEEISQLGELRDVLGLSASDDQVVAELAAIHMALEGKDVSGDPHSLILAASSNLLDSEQVVQIDDALCKGELSEEVTTLLEYVQEKLEEENESD
;
A
#
# COMPACT_ATOMS: atom_id res chain seq x y z
N GLN A 1 42.38 11.16 7.10
CA GLN A 1 41.98 10.32 8.26
C GLN A 1 41.73 11.13 9.52
N GLU A 2 42.66 11.99 9.96
CA GLU A 2 42.49 12.86 11.15
C GLU A 2 41.22 13.72 11.13
N ASN A 3 40.85 14.26 9.96
CA ASN A 3 39.69 15.14 9.83
C ASN A 3 38.35 14.38 10.00
N LEU A 4 38.29 13.12 9.56
CA LEU A 4 37.10 12.26 9.72
C LEU A 4 36.93 11.79 11.16
N GLN A 5 38.01 11.35 11.82
CA GLN A 5 37.96 11.00 13.23
C GLN A 5 37.60 12.20 14.12
N ARG A 6 38.12 13.38 13.79
CA ARG A 6 37.78 14.63 14.50
C ARG A 6 36.32 15.05 14.28
N LYS A 7 35.76 14.85 13.08
CA LYS A 7 34.32 15.07 12.81
C LYS A 7 33.44 14.04 13.53
N TRP A 8 33.81 12.77 13.53
CA TRP A 8 33.09 11.69 14.23
C TRP A 8 33.01 11.93 15.74
N LYS A 9 34.15 12.28 16.36
CA LYS A 9 34.22 12.59 17.79
C LYS A 9 33.41 13.83 18.18
N LYS A 10 33.24 14.79 17.25
CA LYS A 10 32.34 15.94 17.44
C LYS A 10 30.86 15.56 17.37
N LEU A 11 30.49 14.62 16.50
CA LEU A 11 29.10 14.14 16.38
C LEU A 11 28.63 13.38 17.62
N GLN A 12 29.53 12.59 18.23
CA GLN A 12 29.26 11.93 19.52
C GLN A 12 29.05 12.92 20.68
N GLY A 13 29.57 14.15 20.56
CA GLY A 13 29.43 15.19 21.58
C GLY A 13 28.15 16.03 21.48
N ILE A 14 27.27 15.79 20.50
CA ILE A 14 26.02 16.53 20.33
C ILE A 14 24.96 15.95 21.30
N PRO A 15 24.39 16.76 22.22
CA PRO A 15 23.33 16.31 23.13
C PRO A 15 22.12 15.78 22.35
N GLY A 16 21.66 14.57 22.67
CA GLY A 16 20.55 13.87 21.98
C GLY A 16 20.97 12.93 20.84
N LEU A 17 22.05 13.23 20.12
CA LEU A 17 22.59 12.38 19.05
C LEU A 17 23.54 11.29 19.60
N GLY A 18 24.29 11.61 20.67
CA GLY A 18 25.18 10.67 21.33
C GLY A 18 24.48 9.45 21.96
N GLY A 19 23.21 9.58 22.34
CA GLY A 19 22.41 8.48 22.88
C GLY A 19 21.84 7.53 21.81
N PHE A 20 21.63 8.03 20.58
CA PHE A 20 21.09 7.25 19.45
C PHE A 20 22.20 6.47 18.70
N ILE A 21 23.45 6.95 18.77
CA ILE A 21 24.63 6.36 18.11
C ILE A 21 25.30 5.26 18.99
N GLY A 22 24.74 4.95 20.16
CA GLY A 22 25.21 3.87 21.02
C GLY A 22 26.49 4.21 21.76
N THR A 23 26.36 4.62 23.02
CA THR A 23 27.43 4.46 24.01
C THR A 23 27.36 3.02 24.53
N THR A 24 27.92 2.08 23.78
CA THR A 24 28.22 0.75 24.31
C THR A 24 29.73 0.55 24.27
N GLU A 25 30.26 0.34 25.45
CA GLU A 25 31.65 0.26 25.85
C GLU A 25 32.35 -1.02 25.35
N ASP A 26 32.06 -1.45 24.10
CA ASP A 26 32.66 -2.65 23.53
C ASP A 26 33.14 -2.39 22.09
N ASN A 27 34.32 -2.92 21.78
CA ASN A 27 35.16 -2.64 20.63
C ASN A 27 34.61 -3.16 19.28
N GLY A 28 33.31 -3.08 19.04
CA GLY A 28 32.71 -3.27 17.72
C GLY A 28 32.87 -2.00 16.89
N SER A 29 34.10 -1.70 16.48
CA SER A 29 34.36 -0.51 15.66
C SER A 29 33.49 -0.55 14.39
N VAL A 30 32.94 0.59 13.97
CA VAL A 30 32.23 0.71 12.67
C VAL A 30 33.10 0.15 11.52
N THR A 31 34.43 0.21 11.68
CA THR A 31 35.42 -0.41 10.81
C THR A 31 35.40 -1.94 10.77
N GLN A 32 34.84 -2.63 11.75
CA GLN A 32 34.71 -4.08 11.78
C GLN A 32 33.42 -4.51 11.07
N THR A 33 32.30 -3.83 11.33
CA THR A 33 31.03 -4.05 10.60
C THR A 33 31.14 -3.72 9.13
N LEU A 34 31.87 -2.65 8.78
CA LEU A 34 32.14 -2.28 7.40
C LEU A 34 33.16 -3.23 6.73
N ALA A 35 34.03 -3.89 7.49
CA ALA A 35 34.94 -4.92 6.96
C ALA A 35 34.21 -6.24 6.70
N GLU A 36 33.31 -6.64 7.58
CA GLU A 36 32.42 -7.80 7.39
C GLU A 36 31.46 -7.61 6.21
N ALA A 37 31.02 -6.37 5.95
CA ALA A 37 30.27 -6.00 4.75
C ALA A 37 31.12 -5.89 3.47
N GLY A 38 32.43 -6.17 3.54
CA GLY A 38 33.36 -6.10 2.39
C GLY A 38 33.69 -4.68 1.91
N LEU A 39 33.39 -3.66 2.71
CA LEU A 39 33.54 -2.24 2.34
C LEU A 39 34.91 -1.64 2.68
N ILE A 40 35.75 -2.38 3.40
CA ILE A 40 37.12 -2.00 3.77
C ILE A 40 38.00 -3.25 3.88
N GLU A 41 38.69 -3.57 2.79
CA GLU A 41 39.86 -4.44 2.83
C GLU A 41 41.11 -3.57 3.04
N GLY A 42 41.75 -3.72 4.21
CA GLY A 42 43.11 -3.26 4.48
C GLY A 42 43.30 -1.75 4.69
N GLY A 43 43.36 -1.33 5.96
CA GLY A 43 44.29 -0.32 6.52
C GLY A 43 44.31 1.14 6.03
N GLU A 44 43.86 1.42 4.80
CA GLU A 44 43.78 2.75 4.22
C GLU A 44 42.35 2.99 3.80
N THR A 45 41.73 4.05 4.34
CA THR A 45 40.43 4.54 3.87
C THR A 45 40.63 5.15 2.49
N ASN A 46 40.77 4.29 1.48
CA ASN A 46 40.83 4.69 0.09
C ASN A 46 39.41 5.05 -0.32
N LEU A 47 39.11 6.35 -0.39
CA LEU A 47 37.87 6.87 -0.97
C LEU A 47 37.58 6.25 -2.34
N GLN A 48 38.64 5.87 -3.06
CA GLN A 48 38.58 5.11 -4.30
C GLN A 48 38.00 3.69 -4.11
N GLY A 49 38.35 2.99 -3.03
CA GLY A 49 37.78 1.67 -2.70
C GLY A 49 36.30 1.74 -2.33
N MET A 50 35.91 2.75 -1.55
CA MET A 50 34.48 3.00 -1.25
C MET A 50 33.70 3.34 -2.53
N PHE A 51 34.27 4.18 -3.41
CA PHE A 51 33.69 4.50 -4.70
C PHE A 51 33.53 3.27 -5.60
N VAL A 52 34.56 2.43 -5.69
CA VAL A 52 34.51 1.17 -6.46
C VAL A 52 33.49 0.20 -5.87
N GLY A 53 33.41 0.06 -4.54
CA GLY A 53 32.42 -0.78 -3.86
C GLY A 53 30.98 -0.29 -4.06
N VAL A 54 30.77 1.02 -4.04
CA VAL A 54 29.48 1.64 -4.41
C VAL A 54 29.13 1.35 -5.86
N MET A 55 30.07 1.52 -6.79
CA MET A 55 29.82 1.33 -8.21
C MET A 55 29.58 -0.14 -8.55
N SER A 56 30.27 -1.07 -7.90
CA SER A 56 30.03 -2.50 -8.05
C SER A 56 28.67 -2.90 -7.47
N ALA A 57 28.29 -2.35 -6.32
CA ALA A 57 26.95 -2.54 -5.75
C ALA A 57 25.87 -1.95 -6.67
N ALA A 58 26.05 -0.75 -7.20
CA ALA A 58 25.11 -0.15 -8.16
C ALA A 58 24.99 -0.99 -9.44
N GLY A 59 26.10 -1.55 -9.95
CA GLY A 59 26.10 -2.44 -11.10
C GLY A 59 25.40 -3.78 -10.84
N SER A 60 25.59 -4.37 -9.66
CA SER A 60 24.88 -5.60 -9.27
C SER A 60 23.38 -5.33 -9.11
N MET A 61 23.00 -4.20 -8.50
CA MET A 61 21.61 -3.76 -8.38
C MET A 61 20.96 -3.53 -9.74
N PHE A 62 21.69 -2.96 -10.70
CA PHE A 62 21.20 -2.77 -12.07
C PHE A 62 20.95 -4.11 -12.78
N THR A 63 21.85 -5.08 -12.61
CA THR A 63 21.67 -6.43 -13.16
C THR A 63 20.44 -7.10 -12.52
N THR A 64 20.32 -7.02 -11.20
CA THR A 64 19.14 -7.47 -10.44
C THR A 64 17.85 -6.81 -10.95
N PHE A 65 17.87 -5.51 -11.21
CA PHE A 65 16.72 -4.77 -11.73
C PHE A 65 16.28 -5.28 -13.11
N ILE A 66 17.22 -5.55 -14.02
CA ILE A 66 16.90 -6.15 -15.33
C ILE A 66 16.23 -7.52 -15.13
N THR A 67 16.76 -8.35 -14.24
CA THR A 67 16.18 -9.67 -13.93
C THR A 67 14.78 -9.53 -13.35
N VAL A 68 14.56 -8.59 -12.43
CA VAL A 68 13.24 -8.31 -11.83
C VAL A 68 12.24 -7.86 -12.89
N ILE A 69 12.60 -6.91 -13.77
CA ILE A 69 11.73 -6.48 -14.87
C ILE A 69 11.38 -7.66 -15.76
N PHE A 70 12.37 -8.50 -16.10
CA PHE A 70 12.14 -9.68 -16.93
C PHE A 70 11.12 -10.61 -16.27
N PHE A 71 11.31 -11.00 -15.00
CA PHE A 71 10.35 -11.83 -14.29
C PHE A 71 8.98 -11.17 -14.14
N LEU A 72 8.93 -9.86 -13.88
CA LEU A 72 7.67 -9.13 -13.75
C LEU A 72 6.87 -9.18 -15.05
N ILE A 73 7.52 -9.02 -16.21
CA ILE A 73 6.87 -9.16 -17.52
C ILE A 73 6.32 -10.58 -17.69
N PHE A 74 7.09 -11.62 -17.34
CA PHE A 74 6.62 -13.00 -17.41
C PHE A 74 5.45 -13.26 -16.46
N ILE A 75 5.49 -12.73 -15.24
CA ILE A 75 4.39 -12.86 -14.28
C ILE A 75 3.13 -12.17 -14.81
N ILE A 76 3.23 -10.96 -15.35
CA ILE A 76 2.10 -10.26 -15.97
C ILE A 76 1.53 -11.08 -17.13
N PHE A 77 2.41 -11.58 -18.01
CA PHE A 77 1.98 -12.36 -19.17
C PHE A 77 1.29 -13.66 -18.76
N GLU A 78 1.84 -14.38 -17.77
CA GLU A 78 1.26 -15.61 -17.24
C GLU A 78 -0.03 -15.34 -16.45
N ALA A 79 -0.10 -14.22 -15.72
CA ALA A 79 -1.28 -13.80 -14.98
C ALA A 79 -2.48 -13.59 -15.91
N ASN A 80 -2.28 -13.06 -17.11
CA ASN A 80 -3.35 -12.95 -18.12
C ASN A 80 -3.87 -14.31 -18.63
N LEU A 81 -3.09 -15.38 -18.47
CA LEU A 81 -3.46 -16.74 -18.89
C LEU A 81 -4.08 -17.57 -17.76
N LEU A 82 -3.84 -17.22 -16.50
CA LEU A 82 -4.36 -17.94 -15.33
C LEU A 82 -5.89 -18.08 -15.30
N PRO A 83 -6.69 -17.06 -15.64
CA PRO A 83 -8.14 -17.14 -15.54
C PRO A 83 -8.74 -18.24 -16.42
N GLY A 84 -8.26 -18.38 -17.66
CA GLY A 84 -8.69 -19.48 -18.55
C GLY A 84 -8.32 -20.87 -18.03
N ARG A 85 -7.21 -21.01 -17.28
CA ARG A 85 -6.85 -22.27 -16.63
C ARG A 85 -7.73 -22.57 -15.42
N ILE A 86 -8.15 -21.55 -14.68
CA ILE A 86 -9.07 -21.67 -13.54
C ILE A 86 -10.45 -22.15 -14.04
N VAL A 87 -10.99 -21.56 -15.13
CA VAL A 87 -12.23 -22.03 -15.77
C VAL A 87 -12.16 -23.51 -16.12
N ALA A 88 -11.07 -23.92 -16.76
CA ALA A 88 -10.89 -25.30 -17.19
C ALA A 88 -10.76 -26.28 -16.00
N ALA A 89 -10.25 -25.80 -14.86
CA ALA A 89 -10.12 -26.60 -13.64
C ALA A 89 -11.44 -26.75 -12.86
N PHE A 90 -12.35 -25.76 -12.96
CA PHE A 90 -13.63 -25.72 -12.23
C PHE A 90 -14.83 -25.50 -13.18
N PRO A 91 -15.20 -26.50 -14.00
CA PRO A 91 -16.33 -26.38 -14.93
C PRO A 91 -17.67 -26.39 -14.18
N GLY A 92 -18.33 -25.23 -14.08
CA GLY A 92 -19.68 -25.10 -13.50
C GLY A 92 -20.09 -23.70 -13.05
N GLU A 93 -19.13 -22.86 -12.64
CA GLU A 93 -19.35 -21.52 -12.02
C GLU A 93 -18.83 -20.36 -12.92
N ALA A 94 -18.53 -20.64 -14.19
CA ALA A 94 -17.21 -20.25 -14.71
C ALA A 94 -17.13 -19.18 -15.84
N ASN A 95 -18.15 -18.35 -16.10
CA ASN A 95 -18.01 -17.30 -17.13
C ASN A 95 -17.94 -15.87 -16.60
N ALA A 96 -18.74 -15.52 -15.58
CA ALA A 96 -18.76 -14.15 -15.04
C ALA A 96 -17.63 -13.93 -14.02
N THR A 97 -17.46 -14.87 -13.08
CA THR A 97 -16.41 -14.89 -12.05
C THR A 97 -15.00 -14.74 -12.63
N VAL A 98 -14.73 -15.36 -13.77
CA VAL A 98 -13.39 -15.38 -14.37
C VAL A 98 -13.03 -14.06 -15.04
N LYS A 99 -13.99 -13.39 -15.68
CA LYS A 99 -13.75 -12.06 -16.24
C LYS A 99 -13.41 -11.07 -15.13
N ASN A 100 -14.12 -11.15 -13.99
CA ASN A 100 -13.86 -10.31 -12.83
C ASN A 100 -12.50 -10.61 -12.18
N VAL A 101 -12.06 -11.87 -12.13
CA VAL A 101 -10.71 -12.24 -11.68
C VAL A 101 -9.64 -11.58 -12.55
N VAL A 102 -9.76 -11.66 -13.88
CA VAL A 102 -8.78 -11.07 -14.81
C VAL A 102 -8.66 -9.58 -14.55
N VAL A 103 -9.81 -8.89 -14.54
CA VAL A 103 -9.88 -7.44 -14.36
C VAL A 103 -9.29 -7.02 -13.02
N LYS A 104 -9.63 -7.71 -11.92
CA LYS A 104 -9.06 -7.43 -10.59
C LYS A 104 -7.55 -7.64 -10.55
N ILE A 105 -7.03 -8.69 -11.19
CA ILE A 105 -5.58 -8.93 -11.26
C ILE A 105 -4.89 -7.83 -12.07
N GLU A 106 -5.41 -7.51 -13.25
CA GLU A 106 -4.87 -6.46 -14.12
C GLU A 106 -4.87 -5.10 -13.42
N GLU A 107 -5.98 -4.73 -12.79
CA GLU A 107 -6.13 -3.47 -12.06
C GLU A 107 -5.16 -3.41 -10.88
N SER A 108 -5.09 -4.47 -10.06
CA SER A 108 -4.21 -4.49 -8.89
C SER A 108 -2.73 -4.41 -9.26
N ILE A 109 -2.31 -5.14 -10.30
CA ILE A 109 -0.93 -5.08 -10.79
C ILE A 109 -0.64 -3.70 -11.39
N ASN A 110 -1.56 -3.15 -12.18
CA ASN A 110 -1.40 -1.86 -12.82
C ASN A 110 -1.28 -0.74 -11.78
N THR A 111 -2.19 -0.70 -10.81
CA THR A 111 -2.14 0.22 -9.67
C THR A 111 -0.81 0.10 -8.94
N TYR A 112 -0.37 -1.12 -8.59
CA TYR A 112 0.92 -1.32 -7.93
C TYR A 112 2.08 -0.76 -8.75
N ILE A 113 2.15 -1.07 -10.05
CA ILE A 113 3.25 -0.60 -10.92
C ILE A 113 3.23 0.92 -11.06
N ILE A 114 2.06 1.54 -11.30
CA ILE A 114 1.93 2.99 -11.44
C ILE A 114 2.36 3.69 -10.16
N VAL A 115 1.80 3.28 -9.02
CA VAL A 115 2.09 3.91 -7.73
C VAL A 115 3.55 3.73 -7.38
N LYS A 116 4.08 2.50 -7.48
CA LYS A 116 5.49 2.23 -7.13
C LYS A 116 6.45 2.99 -8.03
N THR A 117 6.17 3.07 -9.33
CA THR A 117 6.98 3.82 -10.28
C THR A 117 6.91 5.32 -9.99
N GLY A 118 5.71 5.85 -9.78
CA GLY A 118 5.50 7.28 -9.49
C GLY A 118 6.19 7.73 -8.21
N VAL A 119 6.02 6.97 -7.12
CA VAL A 119 6.70 7.24 -5.83
C VAL A 119 8.21 7.14 -5.98
N SER A 120 8.72 6.14 -6.71
CA SER A 120 10.15 5.96 -6.92
C SER A 120 10.77 7.10 -7.72
N ILE A 121 10.09 7.58 -8.76
CA ILE A 121 10.52 8.74 -9.55
C ILE A 121 10.53 9.99 -8.66
N GLY A 122 9.43 10.25 -7.94
CA GLY A 122 9.31 11.40 -7.06
C GLY A 122 10.41 11.45 -6.00
N THR A 123 10.62 10.34 -5.30
CA THR A 123 11.68 10.18 -4.29
C THR A 123 13.05 10.45 -4.91
N ALA A 124 13.35 9.84 -6.07
CA ALA A 124 14.63 9.99 -6.74
C ALA A 124 14.90 11.42 -7.21
N LEU A 125 13.90 12.09 -7.79
CA LEU A 125 14.03 13.49 -8.23
C LEU A 125 14.29 14.42 -7.04
N CYS A 126 13.61 14.22 -5.92
CA CYS A 126 13.87 14.97 -4.70
C CYS A 126 15.29 14.71 -4.16
N VAL A 127 15.76 13.45 -4.16
CA VAL A 127 17.16 13.14 -3.80
C VAL A 127 18.15 13.84 -4.74
N MET A 128 17.93 13.79 -6.06
CA MET A 128 18.79 14.49 -7.03
C MET A 128 18.84 16.00 -6.75
N ALA A 129 17.67 16.62 -6.51
CA ALA A 129 17.57 18.05 -6.22
C ALA A 129 18.29 18.42 -4.92
N ILE A 130 18.12 17.63 -3.87
CA ILE A 130 18.83 17.81 -2.59
C ILE A 130 20.34 17.70 -2.82
N LEU A 131 20.84 16.65 -3.46
CA LEU A 131 22.28 16.48 -3.65
C LEU A 131 22.88 17.56 -4.55
N LEU A 132 22.16 17.98 -5.60
CA LEU A 132 22.58 19.06 -6.48
C LEU A 132 22.66 20.40 -5.75
N LEU A 133 21.68 20.73 -4.91
CA LEU A 133 21.64 21.99 -4.15
C LEU A 133 22.80 22.08 -3.16
N PHE A 134 23.23 20.94 -2.61
CA PHE A 134 24.33 20.87 -1.65
C PHE A 134 25.68 20.65 -2.33
N GLY A 135 25.75 20.53 -3.67
CA GLY A 135 27.00 20.36 -4.41
C GLY A 135 27.67 19.00 -4.20
N VAL A 136 26.88 17.95 -3.92
CA VAL A 136 27.39 16.58 -3.82
C VAL A 136 27.54 16.00 -5.23
N ASP A 137 28.76 15.56 -5.55
CA ASP A 137 29.05 14.93 -6.84
C ASP A 137 28.24 13.66 -7.07
N LEU A 138 28.06 13.29 -8.34
CA LEU A 138 27.33 12.08 -8.77
C LEU A 138 25.87 12.06 -8.32
N TRP A 139 25.26 13.23 -8.05
CA TRP A 139 23.85 13.38 -7.69
C TRP A 139 22.91 12.58 -8.61
N PHE A 140 23.23 12.51 -9.91
CA PHE A 140 22.46 11.74 -10.89
C PHE A 140 22.50 10.23 -10.63
N ILE A 141 23.69 9.68 -10.35
CA ILE A 141 23.87 8.25 -10.04
C ILE A 141 23.11 7.90 -8.77
N TRP A 142 23.20 8.76 -7.75
CA TRP A 142 22.51 8.54 -6.49
C TRP A 142 20.98 8.62 -6.61
N GLY A 143 20.48 9.55 -7.42
CA GLY A 143 19.08 9.59 -7.78
C GLY A 143 18.62 8.34 -8.53
N LEU A 144 19.38 7.90 -9.53
CA LEU A 144 19.08 6.68 -10.27
C LEU A 144 19.08 5.45 -9.35
N LEU A 145 20.09 5.33 -8.48
CA LEU A 145 20.16 4.23 -7.52
C LEU A 145 18.99 4.28 -6.54
N THR A 146 18.59 5.47 -6.09
CA THR A 146 17.39 5.66 -5.26
C THR A 146 16.14 5.19 -5.98
N PHE A 147 15.97 5.55 -7.25
CA PHE A 147 14.84 5.09 -8.07
C PHE A 147 14.81 3.55 -8.14
N LEU A 148 15.93 2.90 -8.46
CA LEU A 148 16.01 1.45 -8.59
C LEU A 148 15.77 0.73 -7.26
N LEU A 149 16.42 1.22 -6.19
CA LEU A 149 16.30 0.64 -4.87
C LEU A 149 14.91 0.81 -4.27
N ASN A 150 14.20 1.89 -4.60
CA ASN A 150 12.89 2.16 -4.01
C ASN A 150 11.82 1.12 -4.41
N TYR A 151 12.07 0.31 -5.45
CA TYR A 151 11.24 -0.86 -5.76
C TYR A 151 11.28 -1.93 -4.66
N VAL A 152 12.33 -1.97 -3.84
CA VAL A 152 12.45 -2.86 -2.67
C VAL A 152 11.65 -2.27 -1.50
N PRO A 153 10.57 -2.93 -1.04
CA PRO A 153 9.75 -2.43 0.06
C PRO A 153 10.57 -2.24 1.36
N TYR A 154 10.29 -1.17 2.11
CA TYR A 154 10.83 -0.79 3.42
C TYR A 154 12.34 -0.55 3.54
N ILE A 155 13.17 -1.33 2.85
CA ILE A 155 14.63 -1.35 3.00
C ILE A 155 15.31 -0.54 1.89
N GLY A 156 14.73 -0.50 0.69
CA GLY A 156 15.37 0.07 -0.49
C GLY A 156 15.78 1.53 -0.35
N SER A 157 14.82 2.40 0.03
CA SER A 157 15.06 3.84 0.20
C SER A 157 16.04 4.16 1.34
N LEU A 158 16.07 3.33 2.39
CA LEU A 158 17.05 3.45 3.49
C LEU A 158 18.47 3.19 2.98
N ILE A 159 18.66 2.09 2.24
CA ILE A 159 19.98 1.74 1.69
C ILE A 159 20.45 2.80 0.69
N ALA A 160 19.54 3.34 -0.13
CA ALA A 160 19.88 4.32 -1.15
C ALA A 160 20.42 5.65 -0.58
N THR A 161 19.97 6.05 0.61
CA THR A 161 20.36 7.32 1.24
C THR A 161 21.66 7.24 2.02
N ILE A 162 22.12 6.05 2.42
CA ILE A 162 23.36 5.88 3.20
C ILE A 162 24.60 6.44 2.46
N PRO A 163 24.89 6.07 1.21
CA PRO A 163 26.12 6.52 0.58
C PRO A 163 26.19 8.04 0.32
N PRO A 164 25.13 8.73 -0.14
CA PRO A 164 25.13 10.19 -0.25
C PRO A 164 25.37 10.90 1.09
N ILE A 165 24.85 10.35 2.20
CA ILE A 165 25.08 10.89 3.55
C ILE A 165 26.56 10.79 3.91
N ILE A 166 27.20 9.64 3.62
CA ILE A 166 28.63 9.42 3.88
C ILE A 166 29.49 10.36 3.03
N LEU A 167 29.17 10.51 1.73
CA LEU A 167 29.89 11.44 0.86
C LEU A 167 29.74 12.89 1.31
N GLY A 168 28.52 13.30 1.68
CA GLY A 168 28.26 14.62 2.23
C GLY A 168 29.07 14.90 3.50
N LEU A 169 29.29 13.89 4.37
CA LEU A 169 30.10 14.08 5.58
C LEU A 169 31.56 14.43 5.26
N ALA A 170 32.10 13.88 4.17
CA ALA A 170 33.45 14.15 3.71
C ALA A 170 33.57 15.55 3.12
N VAL A 171 32.61 15.96 2.28
CA VAL A 171 32.68 17.20 1.48
C VAL A 171 32.12 18.43 2.20
N LEU A 172 31.07 18.28 3.01
CA LEU A 172 30.31 19.41 3.56
C LEU A 172 30.74 19.82 4.98
N PRO A 173 30.51 21.10 5.34
CA PRO A 173 30.53 21.55 6.74
C PRO A 173 29.47 20.84 7.59
N THR A 174 29.73 20.63 8.88
CA THR A 174 28.86 19.81 9.76
C THR A 174 27.41 20.30 9.83
N GLY A 175 27.16 21.61 9.89
CA GLY A 175 25.79 22.16 9.92
C GLY A 175 25.04 21.93 8.61
N THR A 176 25.70 22.18 7.48
CA THR A 176 25.15 21.95 6.13
C THR A 176 24.90 20.47 5.87
N TRP A 177 25.82 19.59 6.30
CA TRP A 177 25.64 18.15 6.24
C TRP A 177 24.42 17.67 7.05
N ALA A 178 24.29 18.11 8.30
CA ALA A 178 23.15 17.72 9.14
C ALA A 178 21.81 18.17 8.53
N PHE A 179 21.78 19.35 7.92
CA PHE A 179 20.60 19.84 7.21
C PHE A 179 20.29 19.02 5.95
N MET A 180 21.30 18.60 5.18
CA MET A 180 21.12 17.70 4.04
C MET A 180 20.53 16.35 4.48
N VAL A 181 21.08 15.75 5.54
CA VAL A 181 20.58 14.49 6.12
C VAL A 181 19.12 14.62 6.54
N PHE A 182 18.79 15.72 7.24
CA PHE A 182 17.41 16.02 7.62
C PHE A 182 16.46 16.04 6.41
N LEU A 183 16.83 16.73 5.33
CA LEU A 183 16.02 16.78 4.11
C LEU A 183 15.86 15.40 3.45
N LEU A 184 16.90 14.57 3.42
CA LEU A 184 16.82 13.21 2.88
C LEU A 184 15.88 12.31 3.71
N ILE A 185 15.92 12.42 5.03
CA ILE A 185 15.00 11.68 5.92
C ILE A 185 13.56 12.17 5.73
N VAL A 186 13.34 13.48 5.71
CA VAL A 186 12.00 14.05 5.47
C VAL A 186 11.46 13.60 4.12
N ASN A 187 12.29 13.61 3.07
CA ASN A 187 11.92 13.12 1.74
C ASN A 187 11.43 11.67 1.80
N GLN A 188 12.15 10.81 2.53
CA GLN A 188 11.78 9.40 2.69
C GLN A 188 10.45 9.22 3.45
N GLN A 189 10.22 10.00 4.52
CA GLN A 189 8.97 9.95 5.26
C GLN A 189 7.79 10.41 4.41
N VAL A 190 7.97 11.49 3.66
CA VAL A 190 6.91 12.04 2.80
C VAL A 190 6.58 11.08 1.66
N TRP A 191 7.58 10.63 0.89
CA TRP A 191 7.30 9.78 -0.26
C TRP A 191 6.98 8.34 0.12
N GLY A 192 7.78 7.71 0.99
CA GLY A 192 7.66 6.29 1.31
C GLY A 192 6.56 5.94 2.30
N ASN A 193 6.21 6.85 3.23
CA ASN A 193 5.18 6.56 4.24
C ASN A 193 3.87 7.30 4.02
N PHE A 194 3.89 8.52 3.47
CA PHE A 194 2.66 9.32 3.32
C PHE A 194 2.09 9.27 1.89
N ILE A 195 2.92 9.55 0.88
CA ILE A 195 2.46 9.57 -0.52
C ILE A 195 2.21 8.14 -1.01
N GLU A 196 3.13 7.20 -0.75
CA GLU A 196 2.98 5.81 -1.19
C GLU A 196 1.71 5.16 -0.63
N THR A 197 1.44 5.33 0.66
CA THR A 197 0.22 4.78 1.31
C THR A 197 -1.04 5.45 0.79
N LYS A 198 -1.05 6.78 0.66
CA LYS A 198 -2.21 7.52 0.16
C LYS A 198 -2.51 7.24 -1.31
N TRP A 199 -1.48 7.02 -2.13
CA TRP A 199 -1.65 6.74 -3.56
C TRP A 199 -1.97 5.27 -3.83
N THR A 200 -1.44 4.36 -3.02
CA THR A 200 -1.83 2.94 -3.07
C THR A 200 -3.26 2.75 -2.59
N GLY A 201 -3.74 3.62 -1.69
CA GLY A 201 -5.16 3.84 -1.39
C GLY A 201 -5.95 2.55 -1.19
N THR A 202 -5.62 1.78 -0.15
CA THR A 202 -6.43 0.65 0.33
C THR A 202 -6.63 -0.52 -0.66
N GLN A 203 -6.06 -0.47 -1.88
CA GLN A 203 -6.39 -1.44 -2.93
C GLN A 203 -5.68 -2.79 -2.81
N LEU A 204 -4.55 -2.88 -2.08
CA LEU A 204 -3.88 -4.16 -1.93
C LEU A 204 -4.56 -5.10 -0.94
N ASP A 205 -5.49 -4.61 -0.10
CA ASP A 205 -6.25 -5.35 0.92
C ASP A 205 -5.51 -6.60 1.44
N ILE A 206 -4.30 -6.39 1.95
CA ILE A 206 -3.44 -7.44 2.49
C ILE A 206 -2.94 -6.95 3.85
N SER A 207 -3.07 -7.81 4.86
CA SER A 207 -2.57 -7.55 6.20
C SER A 207 -1.08 -7.10 6.17
N PRO A 208 -0.72 -5.96 6.79
CA PRO A 208 0.66 -5.49 6.84
C PRO A 208 1.65 -6.50 7.44
N VAL A 209 1.21 -7.28 8.44
CA VAL A 209 2.03 -8.33 9.07
C VAL A 209 2.31 -9.47 8.09
N LEU A 210 1.30 -9.87 7.34
CA LEU A 210 1.44 -10.90 6.31
C LEU A 210 2.39 -10.41 5.20
N LEU A 211 2.24 -9.16 4.76
CA LEU A 211 3.13 -8.56 3.76
C LEU A 211 4.59 -8.57 4.22
N LEU A 212 4.87 -8.23 5.49
CA LEU A 212 6.21 -8.35 6.07
C LEU A 212 6.73 -9.79 6.05
N LEU A 213 5.90 -10.76 6.41
CA LEU A 213 6.28 -12.18 6.41
C LEU A 213 6.63 -12.68 5.01
N ILE A 214 5.81 -12.33 4.01
CA ILE A 214 6.00 -12.72 2.61
C ILE A 214 7.30 -12.13 2.04
N VAL A 215 7.54 -10.84 2.31
CA VAL A 215 8.75 -10.15 1.87
C VAL A 215 9.98 -10.77 2.53
N ALA A 216 9.93 -11.05 3.84
CA ALA A 216 11.02 -11.69 4.56
C ALA A 216 11.30 -13.12 4.05
N PHE A 217 10.26 -13.91 3.83
CA PHE A 217 10.37 -15.26 3.26
C PHE A 217 10.96 -15.23 1.85
N SER A 218 10.52 -14.28 1.03
CA SER A 218 10.98 -14.13 -0.35
C SER A 218 12.41 -13.61 -0.43
N PHE A 219 12.83 -12.77 0.53
CA PHE A 219 14.24 -12.38 0.70
C PHE A 219 15.11 -13.59 1.03
N TRP A 220 14.66 -14.44 1.94
CA TRP A 220 15.40 -15.65 2.28
C TRP A 220 15.49 -16.62 1.10
N LEU A 221 14.42 -16.71 0.28
CA LEU A 221 14.36 -17.59 -0.87
C LEU A 221 15.28 -17.11 -2.01
N TRP A 222 15.02 -15.92 -2.57
CA TRP A 222 15.67 -15.41 -3.79
C TRP A 222 16.31 -14.02 -3.62
N GLY A 223 16.50 -13.56 -2.38
CA GLY A 223 17.13 -12.27 -2.09
C GLY A 223 16.26 -11.08 -2.50
N ILE A 224 16.93 -10.01 -2.97
CA ILE A 224 16.29 -8.74 -3.32
C ILE A 224 15.27 -8.90 -4.45
N ILE A 225 15.53 -9.81 -5.39
CA ILE A 225 14.61 -10.13 -6.48
C ILE A 225 13.28 -10.63 -5.90
N GLY A 226 13.37 -11.56 -4.95
CA GLY A 226 12.21 -12.13 -4.28
C GLY A 226 11.37 -11.05 -3.60
N MET A 227 11.99 -10.10 -2.90
CA MET A 227 11.29 -9.01 -2.20
C MET A 227 10.46 -8.11 -3.12
N ILE A 228 10.95 -7.80 -4.32
CA ILE A 228 10.23 -6.92 -5.25
C ILE A 228 9.05 -7.66 -5.88
N LEU A 229 9.24 -8.95 -6.21
CA LEU A 229 8.22 -9.77 -6.86
C LEU A 229 7.18 -10.34 -5.90
N SER A 230 7.45 -10.34 -4.59
CA SER A 230 6.56 -10.99 -3.61
C SER A 230 5.20 -10.32 -3.55
N VAL A 231 5.17 -8.99 -3.53
CA VAL A 231 3.93 -8.22 -3.43
C VAL A 231 2.96 -8.55 -4.58
N PRO A 232 3.31 -8.37 -5.87
CA PRO A 232 2.38 -8.68 -6.96
C PRO A 232 2.00 -10.17 -7.00
N LEU A 233 2.93 -11.09 -6.71
CA LEU A 233 2.65 -12.52 -6.70
C LEU A 233 1.62 -12.88 -5.61
N PHE A 234 1.73 -12.29 -4.43
CA PHE A 234 0.81 -12.56 -3.33
C PHE A 234 -0.55 -11.92 -3.53
N VAL A 235 -0.61 -10.75 -4.15
CA VAL A 235 -1.87 -10.12 -4.59
C VAL A 235 -2.60 -11.02 -5.57
N ILE A 236 -1.94 -11.52 -6.61
CA ILE A 236 -2.53 -12.47 -7.57
C ILE A 236 -3.04 -13.71 -6.82
N THR A 237 -2.24 -14.24 -5.89
CA THR A 237 -2.61 -15.42 -5.10
C THR A 237 -3.86 -15.15 -4.26
N LYS A 238 -3.94 -14.01 -3.57
CA LYS A 238 -5.11 -13.59 -2.80
C LYS A 238 -6.35 -13.52 -3.68
N ILE A 239 -6.27 -12.82 -4.82
CA ILE A 239 -7.39 -12.64 -5.75
C ILE A 239 -7.89 -14.00 -6.24
N VAL A 240 -6.99 -14.94 -6.55
CA VAL A 240 -7.39 -16.30 -6.96
C VAL A 240 -8.10 -17.04 -5.82
N LEU A 241 -7.60 -16.95 -4.58
CA LEU A 241 -8.21 -17.59 -3.42
C LEU A 241 -9.59 -17.00 -3.08
N GLU A 242 -9.78 -15.71 -3.30
CA GLU A 242 -11.02 -14.97 -3.03
C GLU A 242 -12.17 -15.37 -3.97
N ASN A 243 -11.83 -15.78 -5.20
CA ASN A 243 -12.78 -16.18 -6.23
C ASN A 243 -13.11 -17.68 -6.21
N ILE A 244 -12.50 -18.47 -5.32
CA ILE A 244 -12.83 -19.88 -5.11
C ILE A 244 -13.59 -19.99 -3.78
N PRO A 245 -14.88 -20.40 -3.77
CA PRO A 245 -15.70 -20.43 -2.56
C PRO A 245 -15.04 -21.18 -1.39
N THR A 246 -14.43 -22.33 -1.68
CA THR A 246 -13.75 -23.18 -0.69
C THR A 246 -12.52 -22.53 -0.04
N THR A 247 -11.85 -21.60 -0.72
CA THR A 247 -10.63 -20.94 -0.21
C THR A 247 -10.83 -19.48 0.17
N ARG A 248 -12.01 -18.90 -0.06
CA ARG A 248 -12.37 -17.53 0.33
C ARG A 248 -12.07 -17.22 1.80
N PRO A 249 -12.31 -18.12 2.79
CA PRO A 249 -11.96 -17.85 4.19
C PRO A 249 -10.47 -17.55 4.40
N ILE A 250 -9.59 -18.19 3.62
CA ILE A 250 -8.13 -17.93 3.68
C ILE A 250 -7.84 -16.53 3.13
N ALA A 251 -8.47 -16.13 2.03
CA ALA A 251 -8.30 -14.79 1.47
C ALA A 251 -8.77 -13.69 2.43
N ILE A 252 -9.85 -13.94 3.19
CA ILE A 252 -10.34 -13.04 4.25
C ILE A 252 -9.35 -12.97 5.42
N LEU A 253 -8.72 -14.08 5.82
CA LEU A 253 -7.67 -14.02 6.85
C LEU A 253 -6.42 -13.27 6.36
N MET A 254 -6.25 -13.14 5.05
CA MET A 254 -5.16 -12.39 4.44
C MET A 254 -5.49 -10.90 4.27
N SER A 255 -6.74 -10.49 4.35
CA SER A 255 -7.18 -9.10 4.13
C SER A 255 -6.77 -8.17 5.29
N GLU A 256 -6.74 -6.87 5.02
CA GLU A 256 -6.41 -5.86 6.04
C GLU A 256 -7.58 -5.65 7.00
N SER A 257 -8.80 -5.71 6.47
CA SER A 257 -10.06 -5.60 7.21
C SER A 257 -10.97 -6.79 6.89
N ALA A 258 -11.83 -7.16 7.83
CA ALA A 258 -12.91 -8.11 7.54
C ALA A 258 -13.80 -7.51 6.44
N PRO A 259 -14.25 -8.32 5.46
CA PRO A 259 -15.21 -7.83 4.48
C PRO A 259 -16.50 -7.45 5.20
N ASP A 260 -16.84 -6.19 5.10
CA ASP A 260 -18.07 -5.63 5.66
C ASP A 260 -19.18 -5.71 4.59
N LEU A 261 -20.33 -6.23 5.00
CA LEU A 261 -21.46 -6.45 4.11
C LEU A 261 -22.07 -5.11 3.68
N VAL A 262 -22.13 -4.11 4.58
CA VAL A 262 -22.63 -2.76 4.26
C VAL A 262 -21.78 -2.16 3.14
N THR A 263 -20.46 -2.16 3.29
CA THR A 263 -19.52 -1.70 2.24
C THR A 263 -19.66 -2.48 0.93
N ALA A 264 -20.00 -3.76 0.97
CA ALA A 264 -20.23 -4.56 -0.23
C ALA A 264 -21.53 -4.14 -0.95
N TYR A 265 -22.61 -3.90 -0.22
CA TYR A 265 -23.85 -3.35 -0.77
C TYR A 265 -23.63 -1.95 -1.34
N GLU A 266 -22.89 -1.07 -0.66
CA GLU A 266 -22.58 0.27 -1.19
C GLU A 266 -21.88 0.22 -2.55
N ARG A 267 -20.97 -0.75 -2.74
CA ARG A 267 -20.28 -0.94 -4.02
C ARG A 267 -21.21 -1.48 -5.10
N ALA A 268 -22.09 -2.41 -4.75
CA ALA A 268 -23.07 -2.99 -5.67
C ALA A 268 -24.20 -2.01 -6.02
N LEU A 269 -24.49 -1.05 -5.15
CA LEU A 269 -25.51 -0.01 -5.34
C LEU A 269 -24.96 1.22 -6.06
N ALA A 270 -23.65 1.30 -6.30
CA ALA A 270 -22.98 2.50 -6.78
C ALA A 270 -23.38 2.93 -8.20
N ASP A 271 -23.89 2.01 -9.03
CA ASP A 271 -24.42 2.27 -10.36
C ASP A 271 -25.95 2.43 -10.40
N GLY A 272 -26.61 2.31 -9.24
CA GLY A 272 -28.03 2.57 -9.03
C GLY A 272 -28.97 1.38 -9.29
N GLU A 273 -28.46 0.25 -9.78
CA GLU A 273 -29.25 -0.96 -10.03
C GLU A 273 -28.47 -2.23 -9.62
N LEU A 274 -29.05 -3.04 -8.74
CA LEU A 274 -28.43 -4.31 -8.33
C LEU A 274 -28.51 -5.35 -9.45
N SER A 275 -27.36 -5.73 -10.01
CA SER A 275 -27.31 -6.80 -11.02
C SER A 275 -27.50 -8.20 -10.40
N GLU A 276 -27.99 -9.16 -11.19
CA GLU A 276 -28.10 -10.57 -10.72
C GLU A 276 -26.76 -11.15 -10.26
N GLU A 277 -25.65 -10.67 -10.82
CA GLU A 277 -24.31 -11.11 -10.43
C GLU A 277 -23.91 -10.57 -9.05
N GLU A 278 -24.20 -9.31 -8.75
CA GLU A 278 -23.93 -8.69 -7.45
C GLU A 278 -24.80 -9.29 -6.35
N ILE A 279 -26.07 -9.54 -6.62
CA ILE A 279 -26.97 -10.22 -5.68
C ILE A 279 -26.41 -11.62 -5.32
N SER A 280 -25.85 -12.34 -6.30
CA SER A 280 -25.19 -13.61 -6.04
C SER A 280 -23.92 -13.45 -5.18
N GLN A 281 -23.10 -12.44 -5.45
CA GLN A 281 -21.88 -12.18 -4.67
C GLN A 281 -22.18 -11.78 -3.21
N LEU A 282 -23.20 -10.95 -3.00
CA LEU A 282 -23.67 -10.52 -1.69
C LEU A 282 -24.23 -11.70 -0.90
N GLY A 283 -25.03 -12.56 -1.54
CA GLY A 283 -25.55 -13.79 -0.92
C GLY A 283 -24.43 -14.73 -0.46
N GLU A 284 -23.40 -14.94 -1.28
CA GLU A 284 -22.24 -15.73 -0.88
C GLU A 284 -21.45 -15.10 0.27
N LEU A 285 -21.30 -13.77 0.27
CA LEU A 285 -20.60 -13.07 1.35
C LEU A 285 -21.37 -13.16 2.66
N ARG A 286 -22.69 -12.98 2.62
CA ARG A 286 -23.60 -13.18 3.76
C ARG A 286 -23.45 -14.57 4.36
N ASP A 287 -23.49 -15.61 3.51
CA ASP A 287 -23.36 -17.00 3.95
C ASP A 287 -22.00 -17.27 4.62
N VAL A 288 -20.93 -16.60 4.16
CA VAL A 288 -19.59 -16.67 4.78
C VAL A 288 -19.53 -15.94 6.12
N LEU A 289 -20.23 -14.81 6.25
CA LEU A 289 -20.32 -14.03 7.49
C LEU A 289 -21.26 -14.68 8.52
N GLY A 290 -22.09 -15.65 8.10
CA GLY A 290 -23.03 -16.35 8.97
C GLY A 290 -24.29 -15.53 9.31
N LEU A 291 -24.61 -14.54 8.48
CA LEU A 291 -25.77 -13.66 8.67
C LEU A 291 -27.07 -14.32 8.17
N SER A 292 -28.18 -13.98 8.82
CA SER A 292 -29.52 -14.46 8.48
C SER A 292 -30.09 -13.75 7.26
N ALA A 293 -31.08 -14.35 6.59
CA ALA A 293 -31.78 -13.72 5.47
C ALA A 293 -32.64 -12.51 5.89
N SER A 294 -32.94 -12.37 7.19
CA SER A 294 -33.58 -11.17 7.76
C SER A 294 -32.65 -9.95 7.70
N ASP A 295 -31.37 -10.17 7.87
CA ASP A 295 -30.37 -9.11 8.04
C ASP A 295 -30.00 -8.48 6.68
N ASP A 296 -30.28 -9.20 5.59
CA ASP A 296 -30.06 -8.80 4.20
C ASP A 296 -30.74 -7.46 3.87
N GLN A 297 -31.98 -7.29 4.34
CA GLN A 297 -32.75 -6.07 4.13
C GLN A 297 -32.18 -4.91 4.95
N VAL A 298 -31.89 -5.14 6.23
CA VAL A 298 -31.34 -4.12 7.14
C VAL A 298 -29.98 -3.62 6.66
N VAL A 299 -29.11 -4.52 6.19
CA VAL A 299 -27.79 -4.17 5.67
C VAL A 299 -27.87 -3.40 4.35
N ALA A 300 -28.77 -3.79 3.44
CA ALA A 300 -29.01 -3.07 2.20
C ALA A 300 -29.54 -1.64 2.45
N GLU A 301 -30.46 -1.51 3.40
CA GLU A 301 -31.03 -0.23 3.85
C GLU A 301 -29.96 0.67 4.49
N LEU A 302 -29.14 0.12 5.39
CA LEU A 302 -28.00 0.81 6.00
C LEU A 302 -27.01 1.32 4.94
N ALA A 303 -26.64 0.47 3.97
CA ALA A 303 -25.72 0.85 2.91
C ALA A 303 -26.24 2.03 2.07
N ALA A 304 -27.53 2.00 1.70
CA ALA A 304 -28.14 3.07 0.91
C ALA A 304 -28.21 4.40 1.70
N ILE A 305 -28.54 4.36 2.99
CA ILE A 305 -28.54 5.55 3.86
C ILE A 305 -27.13 6.13 3.99
N HIS A 306 -26.13 5.26 4.19
CA HIS A 306 -24.74 5.68 4.32
C HIS A 306 -24.23 6.34 3.03
N MET A 307 -24.60 5.80 1.86
CA MET A 307 -24.33 6.45 0.57
C MET A 307 -24.94 7.86 0.48
N ALA A 308 -26.19 8.04 0.93
CA ALA A 308 -26.85 9.33 0.93
C ALA A 308 -26.10 10.34 1.83
N LEU A 309 -25.73 9.94 3.05
CA LEU A 309 -25.00 10.78 4.00
C LEU A 309 -23.61 11.19 3.50
N GLU A 310 -22.94 10.33 2.73
CA GLU A 310 -21.67 10.66 2.06
C GLU A 310 -21.83 11.54 0.81
N GLY A 311 -23.06 11.83 0.39
CA GLY A 311 -23.36 12.63 -0.80
C GLY A 311 -23.09 11.89 -2.11
N LYS A 312 -23.13 10.55 -2.11
CA LYS A 312 -23.09 9.72 -3.33
C LYS A 312 -24.44 9.80 -4.07
N ASP A 313 -24.43 9.47 -5.35
CA ASP A 313 -25.68 9.32 -6.12
C ASP A 313 -26.44 8.11 -5.59
N VAL A 314 -27.72 8.31 -5.28
CA VAL A 314 -28.62 7.32 -4.69
C VAL A 314 -29.84 7.09 -5.58
N SER A 315 -29.74 7.44 -6.86
CA SER A 315 -30.79 7.17 -7.85
C SER A 315 -31.04 5.67 -8.04
N GLY A 316 -32.30 5.25 -8.23
CA GLY A 316 -32.67 3.86 -8.53
C GLY A 316 -32.95 3.02 -7.28
N ASP A 317 -32.32 1.85 -7.19
CA ASP A 317 -32.48 0.91 -6.08
C ASP A 317 -32.12 1.52 -4.70
N PRO A 318 -31.01 2.29 -4.54
CA PRO A 318 -30.68 2.92 -3.26
C PRO A 318 -31.79 3.84 -2.76
N HIS A 319 -32.42 4.62 -3.66
CA HIS A 319 -33.54 5.49 -3.33
C HIS A 319 -34.70 4.70 -2.71
N SER A 320 -35.04 3.57 -3.33
CA SER A 320 -36.15 2.73 -2.86
C SER A 320 -35.87 2.10 -1.50
N LEU A 321 -34.61 1.72 -1.23
CA LEU A 321 -34.16 1.17 0.05
C LEU A 321 -34.23 2.22 1.17
N ILE A 322 -33.76 3.45 0.91
CA ILE A 322 -33.84 4.54 1.90
C ILE A 322 -35.29 4.85 2.27
N LEU A 323 -36.21 4.88 1.29
CA LEU A 323 -37.62 5.12 1.55
C LEU A 323 -38.29 3.96 2.30
N ALA A 324 -37.92 2.71 1.99
CA ALA A 324 -38.41 1.55 2.72
C ALA A 324 -38.01 1.62 4.20
N ALA A 325 -36.73 1.85 4.48
CA ALA A 325 -36.19 2.04 5.83
C ALA A 325 -36.88 3.17 6.58
N SER A 326 -36.96 4.35 5.94
CA SER A 326 -37.55 5.54 6.53
C SER A 326 -39.04 5.34 6.85
N SER A 327 -39.77 4.60 5.99
CA SER A 327 -41.20 4.34 6.19
C SER A 327 -41.52 3.44 7.39
N ASN A 328 -40.56 2.61 7.82
CA ASN A 328 -40.71 1.75 8.99
C ASN A 328 -40.52 2.51 10.31
N LEU A 329 -39.74 3.60 10.31
CA LEU A 329 -39.27 4.28 11.52
C LEU A 329 -39.75 5.72 11.67
N LEU A 330 -40.19 6.38 10.60
CA LEU A 330 -40.57 7.80 10.56
C LEU A 330 -42.02 8.02 10.16
N ASP A 331 -42.53 9.22 10.46
CA ASP A 331 -43.88 9.65 10.05
C ASP A 331 -43.93 9.96 8.55
N SER A 332 -45.12 9.83 7.94
CA SER A 332 -45.31 10.03 6.49
C SER A 332 -44.91 11.42 6.00
N GLU A 333 -44.98 12.45 6.84
CA GLU A 333 -44.51 13.81 6.52
C GLU A 333 -42.98 13.87 6.40
N GLN A 334 -42.25 13.19 7.30
CA GLN A 334 -40.79 13.13 7.31
C GLN A 334 -40.28 12.31 6.11
N VAL A 335 -40.96 11.21 5.77
CA VAL A 335 -40.61 10.38 4.60
C VAL A 335 -40.74 11.19 3.30
N VAL A 336 -41.78 12.03 3.18
CA VAL A 336 -41.96 12.91 2.00
C VAL A 336 -40.86 13.97 1.91
N GLN A 337 -40.38 14.48 3.05
CA GLN A 337 -39.26 15.43 3.07
C GLN A 337 -37.96 14.76 2.61
N ILE A 338 -37.72 13.50 3.02
CA ILE A 338 -36.58 12.70 2.57
C ILE A 338 -36.67 12.45 1.06
N ASP A 339 -37.81 11.97 0.54
CA ASP A 339 -38.04 11.72 -0.89
C ASP A 339 -37.77 12.97 -1.76
N ASP A 340 -38.30 14.13 -1.36
CA ASP A 340 -38.10 15.39 -2.08
C ASP A 340 -36.63 15.86 -2.04
N ALA A 341 -35.92 15.64 -0.92
CA ALA A 341 -34.51 15.99 -0.79
C ALA A 341 -33.61 15.07 -1.64
N LEU A 342 -33.88 13.76 -1.64
CA LEU A 342 -33.14 12.78 -2.44
C LEU A 342 -33.35 13.04 -3.94
N CYS A 343 -34.58 13.33 -4.37
CA CYS A 343 -34.88 13.70 -5.77
C CYS A 343 -34.16 14.98 -6.24
N LYS A 344 -33.90 15.92 -5.33
CA LYS A 344 -33.19 17.17 -5.62
C LYS A 344 -31.67 17.03 -5.55
N GLY A 345 -31.16 15.96 -4.96
CA GLY A 345 -29.72 15.73 -4.75
C GLY A 345 -29.09 16.68 -3.73
N GLU A 346 -29.89 17.38 -2.92
CA GLU A 346 -29.42 18.30 -1.88
C GLU A 346 -30.04 17.92 -0.53
N LEU A 347 -29.23 17.31 0.35
CA LEU A 347 -29.64 17.00 1.71
C LEU A 347 -29.58 18.27 2.58
N SER A 348 -30.72 18.68 3.10
CA SER A 348 -30.78 19.73 4.12
C SER A 348 -30.33 19.19 5.48
N GLU A 349 -29.85 20.08 6.36
CA GLU A 349 -29.38 19.70 7.71
C GLU A 349 -30.45 18.92 8.51
N GLU A 350 -31.73 19.25 8.31
CA GLU A 350 -32.87 18.56 8.93
C GLU A 350 -33.06 17.13 8.39
N VAL A 351 -32.90 16.93 7.09
CA VAL A 351 -33.00 15.61 6.44
C VAL A 351 -31.80 14.73 6.81
N THR A 352 -30.59 15.31 6.90
CA THR A 352 -29.40 14.60 7.38
C THR A 352 -29.61 14.05 8.79
N THR A 353 -30.15 14.86 9.72
CA THR A 353 -30.44 14.40 11.09
C THR A 353 -31.49 13.28 11.12
N LEU A 354 -32.50 13.33 10.24
CA LEU A 354 -33.49 12.25 10.14
C LEU A 354 -32.87 10.94 9.63
N LEU A 355 -31.99 11.02 8.62
CA LEU A 355 -31.28 9.85 8.10
C LEU A 355 -30.30 9.27 9.11
N GLU A 356 -29.58 10.11 9.86
CA GLU A 356 -28.71 9.66 10.97
C GLU A 356 -29.52 8.93 12.05
N TYR A 357 -30.72 9.40 12.38
CA TYR A 357 -31.61 8.72 13.32
C TYR A 357 -32.09 7.36 12.80
N VAL A 358 -32.45 7.26 11.51
CA VAL A 358 -32.85 5.99 10.89
C VAL A 358 -31.66 5.02 10.88
N GLN A 359 -30.46 5.50 10.55
CA GLN A 359 -29.23 4.72 10.60
C GLN A 359 -28.98 4.14 12.01
N GLU A 360 -29.00 4.99 13.05
CA GLU A 360 -28.79 4.56 14.44
C GLU A 360 -29.78 3.46 14.85
N LYS A 361 -31.05 3.58 14.43
CA LYS A 361 -32.08 2.59 14.73
C LYS A 361 -31.86 1.25 14.02
N LEU A 362 -31.44 1.28 12.77
CA LEU A 362 -31.13 0.06 12.01
C LEU A 362 -29.86 -0.63 12.52
N GLU A 363 -28.85 0.13 12.96
CA GLU A 363 -27.64 -0.42 13.59
C GLU A 363 -27.98 -1.14 14.91
N GLU A 364 -28.85 -0.56 15.75
CA GLU A 364 -29.35 -1.22 16.97
C GLU A 364 -30.11 -2.53 16.68
N GLU A 365 -30.88 -2.58 15.58
CA GLU A 365 -31.60 -3.79 15.16
C GLU A 365 -30.62 -4.87 14.69
N ASN A 366 -29.61 -4.50 13.91
CA ASN A 366 -28.58 -5.39 13.38
C ASN A 366 -27.63 -5.95 14.47
N GLU A 367 -27.36 -5.22 15.55
CA GLU A 367 -26.54 -5.71 16.68
C GLU A 367 -27.30 -6.64 17.64
N SER A 368 -28.63 -6.73 17.53
CA SER A 368 -29.48 -7.42 18.49
C SER A 368 -29.75 -8.91 18.20
N ASP A 369 -29.41 -9.37 17.00
CA ASP A 369 -29.50 -10.76 16.50
C ASP A 369 -28.12 -11.44 16.41
#